data_AF-A0A382RSZ7-F1
#
_entry.id   AF-A0A382RSZ7-F1
#
_cell.length_a   1.000
_cell.length_b   1.000
_cell.length_c   1.000
_cell.angle_alpha   90.00
_cell.angle_beta   90.00
_cell.angle_gamma   90.00
#
_symmetry.space_group_name_H-M   'P 1'
#
loop_
_entity.id
_entity.type
_entity.pdbx_description
1 polymer ?
#
loop_
_entity_poly.entity_id
_entity_poly.type
_entity_poly.pdbx_seq_one_letter_code
_entity_poly.pdbx_strand_id
1 'polypeptide(L)'
;MKSPPTILAALFLAASLAPCYPDGPGLIITEFLAANNSGLIDEDEDSSDWIEIHNTSQEPISLEGWHLTDERDNLAKWRFPNITIETRGF
;
A
#
# COMPACT_ATOMS: atom_id res chain seq x y z
N MET A 1 -38.33 -53.49 -11.40
CA MET A 1 -38.85 -52.13 -11.65
C MET A 1 -37.88 -51.16 -10.97
N LYS A 2 -37.32 -50.21 -11.73
CA LYS A 2 -36.21 -49.33 -11.31
C LYS A 2 -36.70 -48.30 -10.29
N SER A 3 -35.98 -48.11 -9.19
CA SER A 3 -36.11 -46.94 -8.31
C SER A 3 -35.54 -45.70 -9.03
N PRO A 4 -36.13 -44.50 -8.85
CA PRO A 4 -35.52 -43.27 -9.35
C PRO A 4 -34.41 -42.80 -8.36
N PRO A 5 -33.33 -42.16 -8.84
CA PRO A 5 -32.39 -41.51 -7.94
C PRO A 5 -32.96 -40.16 -7.50
N THR A 6 -33.01 -39.95 -6.18
CA THR A 6 -33.24 -38.65 -5.56
C THR A 6 -32.04 -37.75 -5.86
N ILE A 7 -32.21 -36.74 -6.71
CA ILE A 7 -31.21 -35.68 -6.89
C ILE A 7 -31.35 -34.74 -5.69
N LEU A 8 -30.42 -34.88 -4.74
CA LEU A 8 -30.22 -33.89 -3.69
C LEU A 8 -29.53 -32.68 -4.33
N ALA A 9 -30.30 -31.62 -4.61
CA ALA A 9 -29.73 -30.34 -5.00
C ALA A 9 -29.01 -29.74 -3.79
N ALA A 10 -27.69 -29.87 -3.73
CA ALA A 10 -26.87 -29.12 -2.78
C ALA A 10 -26.89 -27.65 -3.21
N LEU A 11 -27.69 -26.84 -2.50
CA LEU A 11 -27.69 -25.39 -2.65
C LEU A 11 -26.38 -24.87 -2.05
N PHE A 12 -25.36 -24.69 -2.88
CA PHE A 12 -24.15 -23.96 -2.49
C PHE A 12 -24.51 -22.49 -2.31
N LEU A 13 -24.70 -22.08 -1.07
CA LEU A 13 -24.70 -20.67 -0.69
C LEU A 13 -23.28 -20.15 -0.91
N ALA A 14 -23.03 -19.57 -2.08
CA ALA A 14 -21.84 -18.75 -2.28
C ALA A 14 -22.02 -17.50 -1.42
N ALA A 15 -21.53 -17.55 -0.17
CA ALA A 15 -21.23 -16.34 0.55
C ALA A 15 -20.24 -15.56 -0.32
N SER A 16 -20.65 -14.38 -0.80
CA SER A 16 -19.71 -13.51 -1.50
C SER A 16 -18.61 -13.16 -0.50
N LEU A 17 -17.45 -13.79 -0.65
CA LEU A 17 -16.21 -13.22 -0.19
C LEU A 17 -16.05 -11.94 -1.03
N ALA A 18 -16.60 -10.82 -0.55
CA ALA A 18 -15.91 -9.57 -0.82
C ALA A 18 -14.46 -9.85 -0.40
N PRO A 19 -13.46 -9.59 -1.25
CA PRO A 19 -12.10 -9.55 -0.76
C PRO A 19 -12.12 -8.57 0.41
N CYS A 20 -12.10 -9.09 1.64
CA CYS A 20 -11.45 -8.35 2.71
C CYS A 20 -10.05 -8.25 2.16
N TYR A 21 -9.68 -7.09 1.62
CA TYR A 21 -8.29 -6.78 1.34
C TYR A 21 -7.66 -6.74 2.73
N PRO A 22 -7.06 -7.85 3.20
CA PRO A 22 -6.53 -7.87 4.56
C PRO A 22 -5.25 -6.99 4.61
N ASP A 23 -4.74 -6.66 3.42
CA ASP A 23 -3.68 -5.73 3.14
C ASP A 23 -4.33 -4.41 2.74
N GLY A 24 -4.01 -3.31 3.43
CA GLY A 24 -4.43 -1.98 3.03
C GLY A 24 -3.95 -1.63 1.61
N PRO A 25 -4.10 -0.37 1.16
CA PRO A 25 -3.64 0.10 -0.16
C PRO A 25 -2.15 -0.16 -0.52
N GLY A 26 -1.38 -0.87 0.31
CA GLY A 26 0.05 -1.11 0.17
C GLY A 26 0.77 0.06 0.81
N LEU A 27 1.31 0.94 -0.03
CA LEU A 27 1.96 2.18 0.38
C LEU A 27 1.03 3.37 0.18
N ILE A 28 0.96 4.24 1.18
CA ILE A 28 0.25 5.52 1.10
C ILE A 28 1.17 6.64 1.55
N ILE A 29 0.89 7.85 1.06
CA ILE A 29 1.42 9.07 1.67
C ILE A 29 0.44 9.47 2.79
N THR A 30 0.89 9.45 4.03
CA THR A 30 0.08 9.80 5.21
C THR A 30 0.17 11.29 5.53
N GLU A 31 1.34 11.88 5.33
CA GLU A 31 1.60 13.29 5.64
C GLU A 31 2.39 13.97 4.51
N PHE A 32 2.16 15.28 4.39
CA PHE A 32 2.83 16.15 3.44
C PHE A 32 3.08 17.49 4.13
N LEU A 33 4.35 17.81 4.42
CA LEU A 33 4.74 19.09 4.99
C LEU A 33 5.56 19.87 3.96
N ALA A 34 4.90 20.86 3.35
CA ALA A 34 5.55 21.88 2.55
C ALA A 34 5.73 23.16 3.38
N ALA A 35 6.87 23.83 3.22
CA ALA A 35 7.31 25.00 4.00
C ALA A 35 7.50 24.70 5.49
N ASN A 36 8.42 23.76 5.78
CA ASN A 36 8.81 23.36 7.12
C ASN A 36 9.61 24.45 7.87
N ASN A 37 8.98 25.56 8.27
CA ASN A 37 9.66 26.69 8.91
C ASN A 37 9.93 26.51 10.41
N SER A 38 9.28 25.54 11.05
CA SER A 38 9.33 25.34 12.50
C SER A 38 9.09 23.90 12.94
N GLY A 39 9.22 22.93 12.02
CA GLY A 39 9.02 21.51 12.30
C GLY A 39 10.33 20.77 12.51
N LEU A 40 10.40 19.56 11.98
CA LEU A 40 11.57 18.69 12.13
C LEU A 40 12.77 19.25 11.36
N ILE A 41 13.96 19.05 11.91
CA ILE A 41 15.24 19.36 11.27
C ILE A 41 15.88 18.03 10.89
N ASP A 42 16.41 17.93 9.67
CA ASP A 42 17.09 16.73 9.20
C ASP A 42 18.53 16.60 9.74
N GLU A 43 19.24 15.55 9.34
CA GLU A 43 20.60 15.26 9.80
C GLU A 43 21.65 16.30 9.37
N ASP A 44 21.33 17.13 8.37
CA ASP A 44 22.20 18.17 7.84
C ASP A 44 21.89 19.55 8.45
N GLU A 45 21.05 19.59 9.50
CA GLU A 45 20.55 20.79 10.17
C GLU A 45 19.59 21.64 9.31
N ASP A 46 19.03 21.07 8.23
CA ASP A 46 18.11 21.76 7.33
C ASP A 46 16.63 21.49 7.70
N SER A 47 15.79 22.50 7.46
CA SER A 47 14.35 22.43 7.67
C SER A 47 13.64 22.04 6.37
N SER A 48 14.01 20.88 5.83
CA SER A 48 13.54 20.39 4.54
C SER A 48 12.04 20.07 4.53
N ASP A 49 11.42 20.24 3.37
CA ASP A 49 10.07 19.71 3.11
C ASP A 49 10.12 18.18 3.08
N TRP A 50 9.05 17.53 3.55
CA TRP A 50 9.02 16.06 3.62
C TRP A 50 7.62 15.48 3.42
N ILE A 51 7.62 14.20 3.06
CA ILE A 51 6.43 13.35 3.00
C ILE A 51 6.66 12.13 3.89
N GLU A 52 5.59 11.61 4.48
CA GLU A 52 5.63 10.31 5.17
C GLU A 52 5.00 9.26 4.27
N ILE A 53 5.66 8.10 4.20
CA ILE A 53 5.16 6.94 3.48
C ILE A 53 4.86 5.86 4.52
N HIS A 54 3.67 5.29 4.46
CA HIS A 54 3.25 4.24 5.37
C HIS A 54 2.92 2.96 4.61
N ASN A 55 3.48 1.84 5.04
CA ASN A 55 3.07 0.51 4.59
C ASN A 55 1.85 0.03 5.38
N THR A 56 0.68 0.14 4.78
CA THR A 56 -0.60 -0.30 5.35
C THR A 56 -0.88 -1.80 5.18
N SER A 57 -0.03 -2.55 4.49
CA SER A 57 -0.20 -3.98 4.28
C SER A 57 0.30 -4.81 5.46
N GLN A 58 0.05 -6.12 5.44
CA GLN A 58 0.58 -7.04 6.44
C GLN A 58 1.96 -7.61 6.08
N GLU A 59 2.47 -7.29 4.89
CA GLU A 59 3.74 -7.79 4.38
C GLU A 59 4.74 -6.64 4.19
N PRO A 60 6.05 -6.88 4.27
CA PRO A 60 7.05 -5.88 3.93
C PRO A 60 7.02 -5.53 2.43
N ILE A 61 7.28 -4.27 2.09
CA ILE A 61 7.30 -3.77 0.71
C ILE A 61 8.67 -3.18 0.39
N SER A 62 9.32 -3.70 -0.65
CA SER A 62 10.55 -3.12 -1.21
C SER A 62 10.24 -1.92 -2.10
N LEU A 63 10.97 -0.82 -1.91
CA LEU A 63 10.93 0.37 -2.75
C LEU A 63 11.93 0.30 -3.92
N GLU A 64 12.57 -0.84 -4.15
CA GLU A 64 13.49 -1.00 -5.28
C GLU A 64 12.79 -0.69 -6.62
N GLY A 65 13.31 0.29 -7.35
CA GLY A 65 12.75 0.72 -8.64
C GLY A 65 11.53 1.63 -8.54
N TRP A 66 11.08 2.00 -7.33
CA TRP A 66 10.00 2.97 -7.15
C TRP A 66 10.50 4.39 -7.37
N HIS A 67 9.58 5.25 -7.80
CA HIS A 67 9.85 6.67 -8.04
C HIS A 67 8.71 7.54 -7.50
N LEU A 68 9.05 8.74 -7.05
CA LEU A 68 8.10 9.81 -6.74
C LEU A 68 8.09 10.81 -7.91
N THR A 69 6.89 11.24 -8.30
CA THR A 69 6.71 12.25 -9.33
C THR A 69 5.47 13.11 -9.06
N ASP A 70 5.55 14.36 -9.48
CA ASP A 70 4.47 15.34 -9.60
C ASP A 70 4.16 15.67 -11.08
N GLU A 71 4.88 15.05 -12.02
CA GLU A 71 4.73 15.26 -13.46
C GLU A 71 4.11 14.04 -14.12
N ARG A 72 2.91 14.21 -14.71
CA ARG A 72 2.17 13.12 -15.37
C ARG A 72 2.97 12.44 -16.49
N ASP A 73 3.76 13.21 -17.22
CA ASP A 73 4.49 12.73 -18.39
C ASP A 73 5.92 12.26 -18.06
N ASN A 74 6.34 12.39 -16.80
CA ASN A 74 7.66 11.97 -16.33
C ASN A 74 7.55 11.25 -14.99
N LEU A 75 7.34 9.94 -15.02
CA LEU A 75 7.13 9.14 -13.81
C LEU A 75 8.42 8.77 -13.06
N ALA A 76 9.60 9.15 -13.56
CA ALA A 76 10.90 8.69 -13.05
C ALA A 76 11.75 9.80 -12.41
N LYS A 77 11.14 10.90 -11.95
CA LYS A 77 11.85 12.09 -11.44
C LYS A 77 12.75 11.79 -10.25
N TRP A 78 12.19 11.26 -9.16
CA TRP A 78 12.96 10.98 -7.96
C TRP A 78 12.87 9.50 -7.63
N ARG A 79 14.02 8.82 -7.60
CA ARG A 79 14.09 7.39 -7.33
C ARG A 79 14.26 7.17 -5.82
N PHE A 80 13.43 6.31 -5.24
CA PHE A 80 13.59 5.89 -3.85
C PHE A 80 14.92 5.13 -3.66
N PRO A 81 15.55 5.21 -2.47
CA PRO A 81 16.63 4.30 -2.12
C PRO A 81 16.14 2.85 -2.11
N ASN A 82 17.05 1.89 -2.31
CA ASN A 82 16.72 0.47 -2.21
C ASN A 82 16.57 0.07 -0.73
N ILE A 83 15.38 0.35 -0.19
CA ILE A 83 14.99 0.01 1.19
C ILE A 83 13.67 -0.77 1.16
N THR A 84 13.45 -1.53 2.23
CA THR A 84 12.18 -2.22 2.49
C THR A 84 11.48 -1.55 3.65
N ILE A 85 10.22 -1.16 3.46
CA ILE A 85 9.36 -0.70 4.55
C ILE A 85 8.68 -1.93 5.12
N GLU A 86 8.97 -2.23 6.39
CA GLU A 86 8.37 -3.36 7.10
C GLU A 86 6.85 -3.25 7.19
N THR A 87 6.20 -4.37 7.49
CA THR A 87 4.75 -4.40 7.72
C THR A 87 4.34 -3.35 8.75
N ARG A 88 3.32 -2.53 8.41
CA ARG A 88 2.84 -1.42 9.27
C ARG A 88 3.88 -0.33 9.58
N GLY A 89 5.04 -0.33 8.91
CA GLY A 89 6.14 0.62 9.12
C GLY A 89 6.06 1.90 8.29
N PHE A 90 6.94 2.85 8.62
CA PHE A 90 7.15 4.14 7.95
C PHE A 90 8.57 4.21 7.36
#